data_AF-A0A963LT24-F1
#
_entry.id   AF-A0A963LT24-F1
#
_cell.length_a   1.000
_cell.length_b   1.000
_cell.length_c   1.000
_cell.angle_alpha   90.00
_cell.angle_beta   90.00
_cell.angle_gamma   90.00
#
_symmetry.space_group_name_H-M   'P 1'
#
loop_
_entity.id
_entity.type
_entity.pdbx_description
1 polymer ?
#
loop_
_entity_poly.entity_id
_entity_poly.type
_entity_poly.pdbx_seq_one_letter_code
_entity_poly.pdbx_strand_id
1 'polypeptide(L)'
;MKETFTPAANRSGSMTRHRSVWEMRADGWISLVDELSRLATLARDQPEFERRIARVRQIITDLAPVESYWAFPGHRVFGELATWIERGELARAYQAARRIHRMLAAQTYRHETSTLEGEGELPSQIETDSERQAQLSRPYFEVLIVDEMSPSEEDALRRRVQRKRMPDDDFIFDVVVVPSFEDALVATMVNFNLQAVVIRHGFPFRSMYHSDMLRRFLESVDDSIEQIPELERGPLLGRQIAHLRPELDLYLVTDVDVEDVAARVGEIFKRIFFREEDHTELYSSIMKGVGERHRTPFFHALREYAKQPTGVFHALPLARGKSIMNSNWIGDLQQFYGMNLFMAETSATSGGLDSLLDPVGPLKLAQEYAARAFGARRTYFATNGTSTCNKIVVQALIRPDDIVLVDRNCHKSHHYGLVLAGAQVAYLDSYPLDPYSMYGAVPLRHIKQTLLDYRRAGTLNRVRMVLLTNCTFDGLVYNVERVMMECLAIKPDLIFLWDEAWFAFARCHPIYRQRTGMATAKLLAERMVDPEYAKQHAAFAESFDDAAWDDDDRVLATRLLPDPKKMRVRVYATHSTHKTLTSLRQGSMIHVWDQDFKDKAEEAFHEAYMTHTSTSPNYQIIASLDVGRR
;
A
#
# COMPACT_ATOMS: atom_id res chain seq x y z
N MET A 1 13.57 42.70 33.14
CA MET A 1 13.71 41.33 33.70
C MET A 1 14.53 40.54 32.68
N LYS A 2 15.67 39.99 33.09
CA LYS A 2 16.69 39.41 32.19
C LYS A 2 16.16 38.17 31.46
N GLU A 3 16.09 38.20 30.14
CA GLU A 3 16.02 37.00 29.31
C GLU A 3 17.38 36.32 29.30
N THR A 4 17.42 35.10 29.82
CA THR A 4 18.60 34.24 29.85
C THR A 4 18.62 33.42 28.57
N PHE A 5 19.50 33.80 27.64
CA PHE A 5 19.92 32.96 26.53
C PHE A 5 20.56 31.69 27.09
N THR A 6 19.94 30.53 26.83
CA THR A 6 20.52 29.22 27.10
C THR A 6 21.26 28.77 25.83
N PRO A 7 22.51 28.28 25.89
CA PRO A 7 23.27 27.93 24.69
C PRO A 7 22.69 26.68 24.02
N ALA A 8 22.70 26.67 22.69
CA ALA A 8 22.28 25.54 21.88
C ALA A 8 23.08 24.27 22.23
N ALA A 9 22.41 23.30 22.84
CA ALA A 9 22.92 21.94 22.95
C ALA A 9 23.07 21.32 21.55
N ASN A 10 24.18 20.60 21.33
CA ASN A 10 24.47 19.81 20.14
C ASN A 10 23.24 19.04 19.64
N ARG A 11 22.69 19.47 18.49
CA ARG A 11 21.59 18.80 17.81
C ARG A 11 22.17 17.84 16.78
N SER A 12 22.43 16.60 17.19
CA SER A 12 22.61 15.48 16.26
C SER A 12 21.36 15.30 15.38
N GLY A 13 21.54 14.75 14.18
CA GLY A 13 20.54 14.65 13.11
C GLY A 13 19.20 14.03 13.53
N SER A 14 18.29 14.87 14.02
CA SER A 14 16.93 14.47 14.34
C SER A 14 16.03 14.55 13.09
N MET A 15 15.29 13.47 12.83
CA MET A 15 14.17 13.39 11.86
C MET A 15 13.13 14.51 12.02
N THR A 16 13.16 15.33 13.07
CA THR A 16 12.28 16.52 13.20
C THR A 16 12.37 17.51 12.04
N ARG A 17 13.39 17.41 11.16
CA ARG A 17 13.49 18.23 9.94
C ARG A 17 12.99 17.56 8.66
N HIS A 18 12.90 16.24 8.60
CA HIS A 18 12.61 15.50 7.36
C HIS A 18 11.30 14.71 7.51
N ARG A 19 10.47 14.69 6.46
CA ARG A 19 9.16 14.02 6.48
C ARG A 19 9.28 12.52 6.21
N SER A 20 10.37 12.07 5.57
CA SER A 20 10.63 10.66 5.26
C SER A 20 12.12 10.35 5.15
N VAL A 21 12.47 9.06 5.24
CA VAL A 21 13.85 8.56 5.01
C VAL A 21 14.29 8.81 3.56
N TRP A 22 13.38 8.77 2.60
CA TRP A 22 13.66 9.09 1.20
C TRP A 22 14.08 10.56 1.02
N GLU A 23 13.34 11.50 1.62
CA GLU A 23 13.68 12.93 1.56
C GLU A 23 15.05 13.18 2.20
N MET A 24 15.30 12.60 3.37
CA MET A 24 16.61 12.65 4.02
C MET A 24 17.72 12.09 3.12
N ARG A 25 17.48 10.96 2.47
CA ARG A 25 18.44 10.35 1.54
C ARG A 25 18.76 11.29 0.38
N ALA A 26 17.73 11.83 -0.28
CA ALA A 26 17.88 12.76 -1.39
C ALA A 26 18.63 14.03 -0.98
N ASP A 27 18.21 14.67 0.12
CA ASP A 27 18.83 15.89 0.66
C ASP A 27 20.26 15.65 1.13
N GLY A 28 20.54 14.46 1.69
CA GLY A 28 21.87 14.03 2.07
C GLY A 28 22.81 13.94 0.86
N TRP A 29 22.37 13.33 -0.25
CA TRP A 29 23.17 13.30 -1.48
C TRP A 29 23.39 14.68 -2.10
N ILE A 30 22.36 15.53 -2.11
CA ILE A 30 22.48 16.93 -2.59
C ILE A 30 23.51 17.67 -1.75
N SER A 31 23.41 17.57 -0.42
CA SER A 31 24.32 18.22 0.52
C SER A 31 25.75 17.68 0.40
N LEU A 32 25.91 16.37 0.21
CA LEU A 32 27.22 15.74 0.03
C LEU A 32 27.91 16.26 -1.23
N VAL A 33 27.19 16.35 -2.34
CA VAL A 33 27.73 16.88 -3.60
C VAL A 33 28.12 18.35 -3.48
N ASP A 34 27.30 19.20 -2.86
CA ASP A 34 27.62 20.62 -2.66
C ASP A 34 28.87 20.82 -1.79
N GLU A 35 28.93 20.15 -0.63
CA GLU A 35 30.06 20.27 0.28
C GLU A 35 31.36 19.73 -0.34
N LEU A 36 31.32 18.59 -1.04
CA LEU A 36 32.47 18.06 -1.77
C LEU A 36 32.91 18.97 -2.92
N SER A 37 31.97 19.60 -3.63
CA SER A 37 32.29 20.56 -4.70
C SER A 37 33.11 21.73 -4.17
N ARG A 38 32.75 22.25 -2.99
CA ARG A 38 33.46 23.35 -2.34
C ARG A 38 34.83 22.89 -1.85
N LEU A 39 34.88 21.76 -1.15
CA LEU A 39 36.11 21.17 -0.62
C LEU A 39 37.15 20.83 -1.71
N ALA A 40 36.70 20.43 -2.90
CA ALA A 40 37.60 20.15 -4.03
C ALA A 40 38.35 21.39 -4.53
N THR A 41 37.89 22.60 -4.22
CA THR A 41 38.48 23.88 -4.65
C THR A 41 39.12 24.69 -3.52
N LEU A 42 38.82 24.36 -2.26
CA LEU A 42 39.31 25.07 -1.08
C LEU A 42 40.73 24.63 -0.72
N ALA A 43 41.56 25.59 -0.31
CA ALA A 43 42.87 25.30 0.26
C ALA A 43 42.72 24.69 1.66
N ARG A 44 43.54 23.68 1.98
CA ARG A 44 43.43 22.86 3.20
C ARG A 44 43.70 23.64 4.49
N ASP A 45 44.41 24.76 4.40
CA ASP A 45 44.80 25.63 5.50
C ASP A 45 43.69 26.62 5.92
N GLN A 46 42.61 26.73 5.15
CA GLN A 46 41.51 27.62 5.48
C GLN A 46 40.63 27.05 6.61
N PRO A 47 40.22 27.85 7.61
CA PRO A 47 39.29 27.41 8.66
C PRO A 47 37.95 26.88 8.14
N GLU A 48 37.56 27.30 6.94
CA GLU A 48 36.37 26.81 6.25
C GLU A 48 36.50 25.34 5.81
N PHE A 49 37.71 24.87 5.48
CA PHE A 49 37.97 23.48 5.10
C PHE A 49 37.59 22.53 6.24
N GLU A 50 38.07 22.79 7.45
CA GLU A 50 37.78 21.97 8.64
C GLU A 50 36.29 21.92 8.97
N ARG A 51 35.59 23.05 8.84
CA ARG A 51 34.14 23.10 9.05
C ARG A 51 33.39 22.24 8.03
N ARG A 52 33.77 22.32 6.76
CA ARG A 52 33.10 21.59 5.68
C ARG A 52 33.42 20.10 5.70
N ILE A 53 34.66 19.70 5.96
CA ILE A 53 35.00 18.28 6.07
C ILE A 53 34.32 17.64 7.29
N ALA A 54 34.17 18.37 8.40
CA ALA A 54 33.37 17.91 9.53
C ALA A 54 31.90 17.70 9.15
N ARG A 55 31.33 18.61 8.33
CA ARG A 55 29.97 18.46 7.81
C ARG A 55 29.84 17.27 6.86
N VAL A 56 30.81 17.04 5.97
CA VAL A 56 30.85 15.85 5.10
C VAL A 56 30.88 14.57 5.93
N ARG A 57 31.73 14.49 6.97
CA ARG A 57 31.79 13.33 7.88
C ARG A 57 30.44 13.09 8.57
N GLN A 58 29.75 14.15 9.00
CA GLN A 58 28.40 14.01 9.56
C GLN A 58 27.41 13.46 8.53
N ILE A 59 27.40 14.02 7.31
CA ILE A 59 26.52 13.54 6.22
C ILE A 59 26.79 12.07 5.91
N ILE A 60 28.06 11.64 5.86
CA ILE A 60 28.44 10.24 5.65
C ILE A 60 27.89 9.36 6.77
N THR A 61 28.05 9.80 8.02
CA THR A 61 27.55 9.07 9.20
C THR A 61 26.04 8.90 9.16
N ASP A 62 25.31 9.95 8.75
CA ASP A 62 23.85 9.95 8.67
C ASP A 62 23.34 9.10 7.48
N LEU A 63 24.05 9.12 6.34
CA LEU A 63 23.67 8.38 5.13
C LEU A 63 24.07 6.90 5.15
N ALA A 64 25.18 6.55 5.79
CA ALA A 64 25.70 5.18 5.82
C ALA A 64 24.66 4.11 6.16
N PRO A 65 23.87 4.24 7.25
CA PRO A 65 22.86 3.23 7.59
C PRO A 65 21.64 3.29 6.66
N VAL A 66 21.39 4.40 5.97
CA VAL A 66 20.28 4.49 5.01
C VAL A 66 20.67 3.80 3.70
N GLU A 67 21.89 4.03 3.21
CA GLU A 67 22.37 3.44 1.96
C GLU A 67 22.51 1.92 2.00
N SER A 68 22.67 1.31 3.18
CA SER A 68 22.64 -0.16 3.32
C SER A 68 21.28 -0.79 3.00
N TYR A 69 20.19 -0.01 3.02
CA TYR A 69 18.85 -0.51 2.72
C TYR A 69 18.44 -0.37 1.25
N TRP A 70 19.33 0.07 0.37
CA TRP A 70 19.07 0.26 -1.06
C TRP A 70 20.08 -0.50 -1.90
N ALA A 71 19.66 -1.00 -3.06
CA ALA A 71 20.58 -1.70 -3.95
C ALA A 71 21.56 -0.74 -4.64
N PHE A 72 21.16 0.49 -4.92
CA PHE A 72 22.04 1.49 -5.56
C PHE A 72 22.00 2.82 -4.81
N PRO A 73 23.16 3.45 -4.54
CA PRO A 73 24.51 2.91 -4.71
C PRO A 73 24.80 1.69 -3.81
N GLY A 74 24.08 1.58 -2.69
CA GLY A 74 24.27 0.50 -1.73
C GLY A 74 25.47 0.70 -0.82
N HIS A 75 25.59 -0.15 0.20
CA HIS A 75 26.61 -0.06 1.25
C HIS A 75 28.04 -0.01 0.69
N ARG A 76 28.38 -0.89 -0.26
CA ARG A 76 29.75 -1.02 -0.79
C ARG A 76 30.22 0.24 -1.54
N VAL A 77 29.43 0.68 -2.53
CA VAL A 77 29.76 1.86 -3.34
C VAL A 77 29.84 3.11 -2.46
N PHE A 78 28.95 3.22 -1.47
CA PHE A 78 28.99 4.31 -0.51
C PHE A 78 30.23 4.23 0.39
N GLY A 79 30.64 3.04 0.84
CA GLY A 79 31.85 2.82 1.62
C GLY A 79 33.14 3.15 0.85
N GLU A 80 33.22 2.86 -0.44
CA GLU A 80 34.33 3.26 -1.31
C GLU A 80 34.44 4.78 -1.41
N LEU A 81 33.30 5.45 -1.61
CA LEU A 81 33.24 6.91 -1.61
C LEU A 81 33.69 7.50 -0.26
N ALA A 82 33.23 6.94 0.85
CA ALA A 82 33.66 7.35 2.19
C ALA A 82 35.17 7.18 2.39
N THR A 83 35.73 6.06 1.93
CA THR A 83 37.18 5.77 1.99
C THR A 83 38.00 6.80 1.20
N TRP A 84 37.54 7.21 0.01
CA TRP A 84 38.21 8.27 -0.76
C TRP A 84 38.20 9.61 -0.03
N ILE A 85 37.10 9.93 0.65
CA ILE A 85 36.97 11.16 1.44
C ILE A 85 37.93 11.13 2.64
N GLU A 86 38.04 9.99 3.33
CA GLU A 86 38.98 9.81 4.44
C GLU A 86 40.45 9.92 4.01
N ARG A 87 40.79 9.38 2.83
CA ARG A 87 42.13 9.51 2.22
C ARG A 87 42.43 10.91 1.68
N GLY A 88 41.44 11.81 1.67
CA GLY A 88 41.58 13.17 1.15
C GLY A 88 41.59 13.26 -0.38
N GLU A 89 41.11 12.22 -1.08
CA GLU A 89 40.91 12.18 -2.54
C GLU A 89 39.64 12.94 -2.96
N LEU A 90 39.53 14.21 -2.52
CA LEU A 90 38.27 14.98 -2.55
C LEU A 90 37.74 15.25 -3.97
N ALA A 91 38.62 15.48 -4.94
CA ALA A 91 38.21 15.69 -6.33
C ALA A 91 37.57 14.43 -6.94
N ARG A 92 38.14 13.25 -6.65
CA ARG A 92 37.60 11.95 -7.09
C ARG A 92 36.27 11.67 -6.41
N ALA A 93 36.20 11.86 -5.09
CA ALA A 93 34.98 11.72 -4.32
C ALA A 93 33.86 12.64 -4.83
N TYR A 94 34.16 13.90 -5.16
CA TYR A 94 33.20 14.83 -5.74
C TYR A 94 32.62 14.33 -7.07
N GLN A 95 33.47 13.88 -8.01
CA GLN A 95 32.99 13.38 -9.30
C GLN A 95 32.10 12.15 -9.15
N ALA A 96 32.50 11.21 -8.29
CA ALA A 96 31.72 10.01 -8.00
C ALA A 96 30.37 10.34 -7.33
N ALA A 97 30.37 11.19 -6.30
CA ALA A 97 29.15 11.62 -5.62
C ALA A 97 28.20 12.34 -6.58
N ARG A 98 28.73 13.20 -7.46
CA ARG A 98 27.95 13.91 -8.48
C ARG A 98 27.33 12.94 -9.50
N ARG A 99 28.06 11.91 -9.91
CA ARG A 99 27.55 10.86 -10.81
C ARG A 99 26.43 10.06 -10.15
N ILE A 100 26.64 9.59 -8.93
CA ILE A 100 25.63 8.85 -8.16
C ILE A 100 24.37 9.69 -7.99
N HIS A 101 24.50 10.95 -7.57
CA HIS A 101 23.38 11.85 -7.40
C HIS A 101 22.58 12.03 -8.71
N ARG A 102 23.26 12.19 -9.85
CA ARG A 102 22.59 12.26 -11.16
C ARG A 102 21.84 10.98 -11.50
N MET A 103 22.45 9.82 -11.28
CA MET A 103 21.79 8.53 -11.52
C MET A 103 20.58 8.33 -10.60
N LEU A 104 20.65 8.75 -9.33
CA LEU A 104 19.52 8.70 -8.40
C LEU A 104 18.39 9.63 -8.86
N ALA A 105 18.72 10.85 -9.29
CA ALA A 105 17.74 11.83 -9.75
C ALA A 105 17.06 11.42 -11.07
N ALA A 106 17.83 10.88 -12.02
CA ALA A 106 17.34 10.42 -13.32
C ALA A 106 16.84 8.95 -13.32
N GLN A 107 17.02 8.23 -12.22
CA GLN A 107 16.68 6.81 -12.05
C GLN A 107 17.34 5.85 -13.06
N THR A 108 18.43 6.26 -13.72
CA THR A 108 19.10 5.49 -14.78
C THR A 108 19.82 4.23 -14.27
N TYR A 109 20.13 4.17 -12.97
CA TYR A 109 20.72 2.99 -12.32
C TYR A 109 19.89 1.71 -12.47
N ARG A 110 18.60 1.85 -12.80
CA ARG A 110 17.66 0.74 -12.99
C ARG A 110 17.91 -0.07 -14.26
N HIS A 111 18.57 0.53 -15.25
CA HIS A 111 18.79 -0.07 -16.57
C HIS A 111 20.27 -0.02 -17.00
N GLU A 112 21.06 0.89 -16.45
CA GLU A 112 22.48 1.00 -16.74
C GLU A 112 23.34 0.39 -15.65
N THR A 113 24.21 -0.55 -16.03
CA THR A 113 25.27 -1.04 -15.15
C THR A 113 26.46 -0.10 -15.25
N SER A 114 26.35 1.10 -14.67
CA SER A 114 27.47 2.05 -14.68
C SER A 114 28.50 1.68 -13.62
N THR A 115 29.76 1.53 -14.01
CA THR A 115 30.89 1.52 -13.08
C THR A 115 31.10 2.93 -12.52
N LEU A 116 31.56 3.04 -11.27
CA LEU A 116 31.91 4.31 -10.62
C LEU A 116 33.04 5.05 -11.35
N GLU A 117 33.88 4.29 -12.05
CA GLU A 117 35.11 4.73 -12.72
C GLU A 117 34.98 4.81 -14.24
N GLY A 118 33.79 5.01 -14.79
CA GLY A 118 33.69 5.28 -16.23
C GLY A 118 34.27 6.66 -16.54
N GLU A 119 35.34 6.74 -17.34
CA GLU A 119 35.90 7.97 -17.94
C GLU A 119 34.96 8.66 -18.96
N GLY A 120 33.74 8.12 -19.15
CA GLY A 120 32.73 8.66 -20.05
C GLY A 120 32.01 9.90 -19.52
N GLU A 121 31.22 10.53 -20.39
CA GLU A 121 30.38 11.67 -20.01
C GLU A 121 29.45 11.31 -18.84
N LEU A 122 29.24 12.27 -17.94
CA LEU A 122 28.29 12.11 -16.85
C LEU A 122 26.90 11.77 -17.42
N PRO A 123 26.13 10.88 -16.78
CA PRO A 123 24.77 10.58 -17.20
C PRO A 123 23.97 11.86 -17.45
N SER A 124 23.27 11.89 -18.59
CA SER A 124 22.40 13.00 -18.97
C SER A 124 21.37 13.24 -17.86
N GLN A 125 21.07 14.51 -17.59
CA GLN A 125 19.94 14.87 -16.72
C GLN A 125 18.60 14.83 -17.46
N ILE A 126 18.66 14.72 -18.79
CA ILE A 126 17.50 14.62 -19.67
C ILE A 126 17.42 13.16 -20.13
N GLU A 127 16.36 12.48 -19.70
CA GLU A 127 16.04 11.14 -20.15
C GLU A 127 15.76 11.15 -21.66
N THR A 128 16.43 10.30 -22.42
CA THR A 128 16.17 10.14 -23.85
C THR A 128 14.88 9.34 -24.07
N ASP A 129 14.20 9.51 -25.22
CA ASP A 129 13.02 8.70 -25.55
C ASP A 129 13.35 7.19 -25.56
N SER A 130 14.58 6.83 -25.95
CA SER A 130 15.08 5.45 -25.92
C SER A 130 15.21 4.92 -24.50
N GLU A 131 15.77 5.70 -23.58
CA GLU A 131 15.88 5.33 -22.16
C GLU A 131 14.49 5.15 -21.55
N ARG A 132 13.59 6.09 -21.79
CA ARG A 132 12.20 6.03 -21.32
C ARG A 132 11.47 4.79 -21.83
N GLN A 133 11.68 4.44 -23.10
CA GLN A 133 11.07 3.26 -23.70
C GLN A 133 11.68 1.96 -23.14
N ALA A 134 12.97 1.95 -22.83
CA ALA A 134 13.61 0.84 -22.11
C ALA A 134 13.01 0.67 -20.70
N GLN A 135 12.79 1.76 -19.94
CA GLN A 135 12.15 1.71 -18.62
C GLN A 135 10.75 1.09 -18.66
N LEU A 136 9.95 1.47 -19.67
CA LEU A 136 8.60 0.95 -19.85
C LEU A 136 8.58 -0.52 -20.27
N SER A 137 9.64 -1.01 -20.93
CA SER A 137 9.71 -2.37 -21.44
C SER A 137 10.07 -3.42 -20.38
N ARG A 138 10.93 -3.06 -19.42
CA ARG A 138 11.47 -4.00 -18.41
C ARG A 138 11.53 -3.32 -17.04
N PRO A 139 10.44 -3.33 -16.25
CA PRO A 139 10.40 -2.64 -14.97
C PRO A 139 11.46 -3.16 -13.98
N TYR A 140 11.99 -2.26 -13.16
CA TYR A 140 13.00 -2.55 -12.14
C TYR A 140 12.38 -2.74 -10.75
N PHE A 141 12.91 -3.69 -9.98
CA PHE A 141 12.61 -3.85 -8.55
C PHE A 141 13.82 -4.32 -7.74
N GLU A 142 13.68 -4.39 -6.42
CA GLU A 142 14.73 -4.88 -5.51
C GLU A 142 14.27 -6.10 -4.72
N VAL A 143 15.21 -6.98 -4.42
CA VAL A 143 15.01 -8.18 -3.58
C VAL A 143 15.83 -8.03 -2.31
N LEU A 144 15.15 -8.08 -1.16
CA LEU A 144 15.82 -8.09 0.14
C LEU A 144 16.31 -9.50 0.44
N ILE A 145 17.56 -9.64 0.84
CA ILE A 145 18.16 -10.90 1.28
C ILE A 145 18.62 -10.70 2.72
N VAL A 146 18.06 -11.49 3.63
CA VAL A 146 18.40 -11.46 5.05
C VAL A 146 19.38 -12.56 5.32
N ASP A 147 20.66 -12.19 5.44
CA ASP A 147 21.78 -13.12 5.61
C ASP A 147 23.04 -12.41 6.10
N GLU A 148 23.84 -13.09 6.92
CA GLU A 148 25.14 -12.61 7.36
C GLU A 148 26.22 -13.04 6.35
N MET A 149 26.46 -12.20 5.34
CA MET A 149 27.44 -12.47 4.28
C MET A 149 28.72 -11.67 4.47
N SER A 150 29.87 -12.26 4.10
CA SER A 150 31.08 -11.49 3.90
C SER A 150 30.94 -10.56 2.67
N PRO A 151 31.71 -9.46 2.60
CA PRO A 151 31.68 -8.57 1.44
C PRO A 151 31.97 -9.27 0.10
N SER A 152 32.83 -10.29 0.12
CA SER A 152 33.16 -11.10 -1.07
C SER A 152 31.99 -11.97 -1.54
N GLU A 153 31.21 -12.52 -0.61
CA GLU A 153 30.04 -13.35 -0.93
C GLU A 153 28.91 -12.50 -1.49
N GLU A 154 28.65 -11.34 -0.89
CA GLU A 154 27.68 -10.37 -1.41
C GLU A 154 28.02 -9.95 -2.85
N ASP A 155 29.28 -9.64 -3.14
CA ASP A 155 29.74 -9.31 -4.48
C ASP A 155 29.57 -10.47 -5.47
N ALA A 156 29.85 -11.70 -5.03
CA ALA A 156 29.63 -12.89 -5.84
C ALA A 156 28.14 -13.08 -6.15
N LEU A 157 27.27 -12.89 -5.17
CA LEU A 157 25.82 -12.95 -5.31
C LEU A 157 25.30 -11.90 -6.29
N ARG A 158 25.71 -10.64 -6.14
CA ARG A 158 25.30 -9.54 -7.02
C ARG A 158 25.75 -9.78 -8.46
N ARG A 159 27.02 -10.18 -8.67
CA ARG A 159 27.52 -10.56 -10.01
C ARG A 159 26.74 -11.72 -10.60
N ARG A 160 26.35 -12.70 -9.79
CA ARG A 160 25.54 -13.84 -10.23
C ARG A 160 24.14 -13.41 -10.67
N VAL A 161 23.47 -12.55 -9.91
CA VAL A 161 22.16 -11.99 -10.28
C VAL A 161 22.26 -11.19 -11.58
N GLN A 162 23.27 -10.35 -11.72
CA GLN A 162 23.50 -9.57 -12.94
C GLN A 162 23.77 -10.44 -14.16
N ARG A 163 24.57 -11.52 -14.03
CA ARG A 163 24.84 -12.48 -15.12
C ARG A 163 23.63 -13.30 -15.53
N LYS A 164 22.66 -13.50 -14.63
CA LYS A 164 21.43 -14.24 -14.93
C LYS A 164 20.38 -13.41 -15.68
N ARG A 165 20.58 -12.10 -15.82
CA ARG A 165 19.67 -11.23 -16.56
C ARG A 165 19.69 -11.63 -18.04
N MET A 166 18.56 -12.10 -18.54
CA MET A 166 18.34 -12.40 -19.95
C MET A 166 17.71 -11.19 -20.64
N PRO A 167 17.93 -11.00 -21.95
CA PRO A 167 17.23 -9.96 -22.72
C PRO A 167 15.70 -10.08 -22.68
N ASP A 168 15.19 -11.31 -22.59
CA ASP A 168 13.76 -11.65 -22.64
C ASP A 168 13.09 -11.65 -21.25
N ASP A 169 13.80 -11.27 -20.18
CA ASP A 169 13.18 -11.19 -18.85
C ASP A 169 12.17 -10.03 -18.79
N ASP A 170 10.97 -10.33 -18.29
CA ASP A 170 9.88 -9.36 -18.07
C ASP A 170 10.27 -8.20 -17.15
N PHE A 171 11.26 -8.42 -16.27
CA PHE A 171 11.69 -7.48 -15.24
C PHE A 171 13.21 -7.49 -15.06
N ILE A 172 13.72 -6.49 -14.35
CA ILE A 172 15.11 -6.42 -13.89
C ILE A 172 15.07 -6.27 -12.37
N PHE A 173 15.94 -6.99 -11.65
CA PHE A 173 16.12 -6.73 -10.23
C PHE A 173 17.57 -6.74 -9.78
N ASP A 174 17.82 -5.99 -8.71
CA ASP A 174 19.04 -6.04 -7.91
C ASP A 174 18.74 -6.50 -6.48
N VAL A 175 19.80 -6.80 -5.74
CA VAL A 175 19.72 -7.33 -4.38
C VAL A 175 20.15 -6.29 -3.33
N VAL A 176 19.45 -6.30 -2.21
CA VAL A 176 19.79 -5.60 -0.97
C VAL A 176 20.07 -6.67 0.07
N VAL A 177 21.30 -6.73 0.60
CA VAL A 177 21.65 -7.69 1.64
C VAL A 177 21.68 -6.97 2.98
N VAL A 178 20.99 -7.55 3.98
CA VAL A 178 20.98 -7.05 5.35
C VAL A 178 21.32 -8.18 6.32
N PRO A 179 22.15 -7.93 7.35
CA PRO A 179 22.68 -8.99 8.18
C PRO A 179 21.80 -9.34 9.38
N SER A 180 20.74 -8.58 9.70
CA SER A 180 20.00 -8.77 10.95
C SER A 180 18.48 -8.68 10.80
N PHE A 181 17.79 -9.17 11.83
CA PHE A 181 16.34 -9.08 11.96
C PHE A 181 15.85 -7.63 11.96
N GLU A 182 16.48 -6.77 12.77
CA GLU A 182 16.15 -5.34 12.86
C GLU A 182 16.36 -4.64 11.51
N ASP A 183 17.50 -4.88 10.85
CA ASP A 183 17.81 -4.28 9.55
C ASP A 183 16.81 -4.69 8.47
N ALA A 184 16.33 -5.94 8.48
CA ALA A 184 15.32 -6.42 7.55
C ALA A 184 13.97 -5.72 7.72
N LEU A 185 13.56 -5.46 8.97
CA LEU A 185 12.34 -4.70 9.24
C LEU A 185 12.47 -3.25 8.79
N VAL A 186 13.60 -2.61 9.10
CA VAL A 186 13.88 -1.23 8.67
C VAL A 186 13.88 -1.14 7.14
N ALA A 187 14.62 -2.01 6.45
CA ALA A 187 14.66 -2.07 4.98
C ALA A 187 13.25 -2.20 4.38
N THR A 188 12.43 -3.08 4.94
CA THR A 188 11.03 -3.31 4.53
C THR A 188 10.17 -2.03 4.62
N MET A 189 10.41 -1.19 5.62
CA MET A 189 9.66 0.05 5.84
C MET A 189 10.15 1.21 4.99
N VAL A 190 11.45 1.30 4.71
CA VAL A 190 12.04 2.49 4.05
C VAL A 190 12.27 2.31 2.55
N ASN A 191 12.47 1.07 2.08
CA ASN A 191 12.75 0.78 0.67
C ASN A 191 11.47 0.35 -0.05
N PHE A 192 10.90 1.28 -0.83
CA PHE A 192 9.70 1.03 -1.64
C PHE A 192 9.99 0.23 -2.94
N ASN A 193 11.25 0.09 -3.37
CA ASN A 193 11.60 -0.72 -4.54
C ASN A 193 11.53 -2.22 -4.24
N LEU A 194 11.50 -2.62 -2.97
CA LEU A 194 11.38 -4.02 -2.58
C LEU A 194 10.07 -4.62 -3.11
N GLN A 195 10.19 -5.77 -3.77
CA GLN A 195 9.04 -6.57 -4.26
C GLN A 195 9.08 -8.03 -3.81
N ALA A 196 10.22 -8.48 -3.28
CA ALA A 196 10.38 -9.82 -2.71
C ALA A 196 11.42 -9.80 -1.57
N VAL A 197 11.31 -10.77 -0.66
CA VAL A 197 12.25 -11.00 0.43
C VAL A 197 12.66 -12.46 0.48
N VAL A 198 13.96 -12.71 0.58
CA VAL A 198 14.56 -14.03 0.78
C VAL A 198 15.16 -14.04 2.18
N ILE A 199 14.61 -14.89 3.05
CA ILE A 199 15.05 -15.05 4.43
C ILE A 199 15.89 -16.32 4.51
N ARG A 200 17.16 -16.21 4.91
CA ARG A 200 18.05 -17.34 5.18
C ARG A 200 18.12 -17.62 6.69
N HIS A 201 18.87 -18.63 7.13
CA HIS A 201 19.02 -18.94 8.56
C HIS A 201 20.33 -18.38 9.12
N GLY A 202 20.42 -18.29 10.46
CA GLY A 202 21.68 -17.96 11.13
C GLY A 202 22.06 -16.49 11.15
N PHE A 203 21.08 -15.58 11.13
CA PHE A 203 21.33 -14.14 11.23
C PHE A 203 21.06 -13.59 12.65
N PRO A 204 21.84 -12.60 13.13
CA PRO A 204 21.63 -11.96 14.43
C PRO A 204 20.31 -11.17 14.50
N PHE A 205 19.82 -10.96 15.73
CA PHE A 205 18.63 -10.13 15.95
C PHE A 205 18.93 -8.63 15.79
N ARG A 206 20.02 -8.16 16.42
CA ARG A 206 20.35 -6.73 16.52
C ARG A 206 21.06 -6.20 15.28
N SER A 207 20.71 -4.98 14.89
CA SER A 207 21.42 -4.21 13.87
C SER A 207 22.82 -3.82 14.34
N MET A 208 23.76 -3.79 13.40
CA MET A 208 25.08 -3.19 13.62
C MET A 208 25.03 -1.66 13.75
N TYR A 209 23.94 -1.04 13.28
CA TYR A 209 23.76 0.41 13.32
C TYR A 209 23.02 0.83 14.59
N HIS A 210 23.72 1.52 15.49
CA HIS A 210 23.12 2.17 16.65
C HIS A 210 22.62 3.58 16.29
N SER A 211 21.63 3.64 15.39
CA SER A 211 20.99 4.91 15.01
C SER A 211 19.69 5.12 15.79
N ASP A 212 19.64 6.16 16.63
CA ASP A 212 18.43 6.57 17.35
C ASP A 212 17.25 6.85 16.41
N MET A 213 17.54 7.23 15.16
CA MET A 213 16.55 7.43 14.12
C MET A 213 15.88 6.11 13.72
N LEU A 214 16.69 5.08 13.45
CA LEU A 214 16.19 3.80 12.97
C LEU A 214 15.47 3.02 14.06
N ARG A 215 15.88 3.20 15.32
CA ARG A 215 15.19 2.64 16.49
C ARG A 215 13.71 3.01 16.56
N ARG A 216 13.31 4.18 16.05
CA ARG A 216 11.89 4.59 16.01
C ARG A 216 11.02 3.64 15.19
N PHE A 217 11.58 3.07 14.13
CA PHE A 217 10.88 2.07 13.31
C PHE A 217 10.71 0.72 14.04
N LEU A 218 11.52 0.49 15.08
CA LEU A 218 11.58 -0.75 15.85
C LEU A 218 10.87 -0.65 17.20
N GLU A 219 10.29 0.50 17.57
CA GLU A 219 9.62 0.72 18.86
C GLU A 219 8.47 -0.27 19.14
N SER A 220 7.90 -0.87 18.10
CA SER A 220 6.82 -1.86 18.22
C SER A 220 7.30 -3.32 18.25
N VAL A 221 8.61 -3.56 18.10
CA VAL A 221 9.21 -4.89 18.09
C VAL A 221 9.52 -5.29 19.53
N ASP A 222 9.08 -6.49 19.92
CA ASP A 222 9.35 -7.03 21.25
C ASP A 222 10.80 -7.52 21.36
N ASP A 223 11.56 -6.97 22.31
CA ASP A 223 12.94 -7.38 22.59
C ASP A 223 13.03 -8.85 23.06
N SER A 224 11.93 -9.45 23.53
CA SER A 224 11.88 -10.87 23.90
C SER A 224 12.21 -11.80 22.71
N ILE A 225 12.06 -11.32 21.47
CA ILE A 225 12.39 -12.04 20.25
C ILE A 225 13.89 -12.40 20.19
N GLU A 226 14.75 -11.60 20.82
CA GLU A 226 16.19 -11.88 20.88
C GLU A 226 16.47 -13.22 21.58
N GLN A 227 15.62 -13.63 22.54
CA GLN A 227 15.75 -14.88 23.28
C GLN A 227 15.21 -16.09 22.51
N ILE A 228 14.47 -15.86 21.43
CA ILE A 228 13.94 -16.92 20.58
C ILE A 228 15.10 -17.57 19.81
N PRO A 229 15.16 -18.92 19.72
CA PRO A 229 16.19 -19.62 18.94
C PRO A 229 16.29 -19.09 17.51
N GLU A 230 17.52 -18.98 16.98
CA GLU A 230 17.78 -18.46 15.62
C GLU A 230 16.94 -19.14 14.53
N LEU A 231 16.67 -20.43 14.70
CA LEU A 231 15.87 -21.24 13.79
C LEU A 231 14.41 -20.72 13.66
N GLU A 232 13.86 -20.14 14.72
CA GLU A 232 12.49 -19.64 14.76
C GLU A 232 12.39 -18.16 14.35
N ARG A 233 13.53 -17.45 14.28
CA ARG A 233 13.57 -16.03 13.89
C ARG A 233 13.18 -15.82 12.43
N GLY A 234 13.58 -16.71 11.52
CA GLY A 234 13.24 -16.60 10.09
C GLY A 234 11.73 -16.56 9.81
N PRO A 235 10.96 -17.59 10.26
CA PRO A 235 9.50 -17.58 10.18
C PRO A 235 8.82 -16.39 10.87
N LEU A 236 9.33 -15.99 12.03
CA LEU A 236 8.82 -14.83 12.76
C LEU A 236 9.06 -13.53 12.00
N LEU A 237 10.24 -13.36 11.40
CA LEU A 237 10.56 -12.21 10.54
C LEU A 237 9.61 -12.16 9.35
N GLY A 238 9.36 -13.30 8.69
CA GLY A 238 8.39 -13.40 7.60
C GLY A 238 6.99 -12.94 8.03
N ARG A 239 6.52 -13.33 9.22
CA ARG A 239 5.25 -12.85 9.79
C ARG A 239 5.21 -11.33 9.99
N GLN A 240 6.27 -10.75 10.55
CA GLN A 240 6.37 -9.31 10.78
C GLN A 240 6.41 -8.53 9.44
N ILE A 241 7.20 -9.00 8.48
CA ILE A 241 7.25 -8.41 7.13
C ILE A 241 5.89 -8.50 6.44
N ALA A 242 5.22 -9.66 6.49
CA ALA A 242 3.88 -9.82 5.91
C ALA A 242 2.83 -8.91 6.57
N HIS A 243 2.99 -8.60 7.86
CA HIS A 243 2.13 -7.62 8.55
C HIS A 243 2.39 -6.19 8.06
N LEU A 244 3.66 -5.80 7.90
CA LEU A 244 4.09 -4.47 7.47
C LEU A 244 3.82 -4.21 5.98
N ARG A 245 4.16 -5.16 5.12
CA ARG A 245 4.10 -5.08 3.65
C ARG A 245 3.56 -6.42 3.10
N PRO A 246 2.25 -6.69 3.22
CA PRO A 246 1.62 -7.95 2.80
C PRO A 246 1.72 -8.24 1.30
N GLU A 247 2.11 -7.26 0.50
CA GLU A 247 2.32 -7.39 -0.94
C GLU A 247 3.69 -7.96 -1.33
N LEU A 248 4.66 -8.02 -0.41
CA LEU A 248 5.98 -8.59 -0.68
C LEU A 248 5.90 -10.12 -0.78
N ASP A 249 6.50 -10.68 -1.83
CA ASP A 249 6.62 -12.13 -1.96
C ASP A 249 7.74 -12.63 -1.03
N LEU A 250 7.40 -13.52 -0.10
CA LEU A 250 8.34 -14.03 0.91
C LEU A 250 8.82 -15.44 0.54
N TYR A 251 10.13 -15.64 0.58
CA TYR A 251 10.81 -16.90 0.34
C TYR A 251 11.70 -17.25 1.53
N LEU A 252 11.66 -18.51 1.96
CA LEU A 252 12.50 -19.02 3.05
C LEU A 252 13.51 -19.99 2.47
N VAL A 253 14.79 -19.83 2.82
CA VAL A 253 15.85 -20.78 2.51
C VAL A 253 16.33 -21.37 3.84
N THR A 254 16.20 -22.68 4.00
CA THR A 254 16.50 -23.37 5.27
C THR A 254 17.27 -24.66 5.03
N ASP A 255 18.12 -24.99 5.99
CA ASP A 255 18.83 -26.28 6.07
C ASP A 255 18.09 -27.31 6.94
N VAL A 256 16.91 -26.96 7.46
CA VAL A 256 16.07 -27.82 8.31
C VAL A 256 15.05 -28.56 7.45
N ASP A 257 14.70 -29.80 7.85
CA ASP A 257 13.70 -30.60 7.15
C ASP A 257 12.38 -29.83 6.97
N VAL A 258 11.89 -29.82 5.73
CA VAL A 258 10.75 -29.01 5.29
C VAL A 258 9.47 -29.36 6.07
N GLU A 259 9.31 -30.60 6.52
CA GLU A 259 8.14 -31.07 7.27
C GLU A 259 7.99 -30.37 8.63
N ASP A 260 9.11 -30.16 9.33
CA ASP A 260 9.15 -29.47 10.62
C ASP A 260 8.82 -27.98 10.48
N VAL A 261 9.27 -27.38 9.39
CA VAL A 261 9.10 -25.95 9.08
C VAL A 261 7.69 -25.68 8.52
N ALA A 262 7.17 -26.54 7.64
CA ALA A 262 5.87 -26.38 7.01
C ALA A 262 4.71 -26.36 8.02
N ALA A 263 4.77 -27.17 9.08
CA ALA A 263 3.79 -27.16 10.16
C ALA A 263 3.73 -25.83 10.94
N ARG A 264 4.84 -25.07 10.94
CA ARG A 264 5.03 -23.84 11.75
C ARG A 264 4.88 -22.55 10.93
N VAL A 265 5.14 -22.61 9.63
CA VAL A 265 5.32 -21.44 8.76
C VAL A 265 4.03 -20.89 8.14
N GLY A 266 2.95 -21.69 8.09
CA GLY A 266 1.66 -21.26 7.52
C GLY A 266 1.75 -20.85 6.04
N GLU A 267 0.69 -20.23 5.50
CA GLU A 267 0.60 -19.80 4.08
C GLU A 267 1.39 -18.51 3.75
N ILE A 268 2.32 -18.09 4.61
CA ILE A 268 2.95 -16.76 4.51
C ILE A 268 4.05 -16.73 3.45
N PHE A 269 4.82 -17.81 3.37
CA PHE A 269 5.90 -17.92 2.39
C PHE A 269 5.35 -18.51 1.10
N LYS A 270 5.67 -17.86 -0.02
CA LYS A 270 5.32 -18.34 -1.36
C LYS A 270 5.98 -19.68 -1.65
N ARG A 271 7.21 -19.84 -1.19
CA ARG A 271 7.98 -21.07 -1.36
C ARG A 271 9.08 -21.18 -0.31
N ILE A 272 9.37 -22.40 0.11
CA ILE A 272 10.47 -22.77 0.99
C ILE A 272 11.47 -23.58 0.16
N PHE A 273 12.74 -23.23 0.24
CA PHE A 273 13.86 -23.87 -0.45
C PHE A 273 14.76 -24.57 0.57
N PHE A 274 15.27 -25.74 0.20
CA PHE A 274 16.16 -26.53 1.03
C PHE A 274 17.59 -26.44 0.51
N ARG A 275 18.53 -26.00 1.36
CA ARG A 275 19.93 -25.77 1.02
C ARG A 275 20.15 -24.71 -0.07
N GLU A 276 21.41 -24.35 -0.31
CA GLU A 276 21.78 -23.31 -1.27
C GLU A 276 21.73 -23.74 -2.74
N GLU A 277 21.55 -25.02 -3.07
CA GLU A 277 21.74 -25.52 -4.45
C GLU A 277 20.70 -25.01 -5.46
N ASP A 278 19.52 -24.53 -5.01
CA ASP A 278 18.39 -24.14 -5.86
C ASP A 278 18.38 -22.66 -6.31
N HIS A 279 19.55 -22.04 -6.50
CA HIS A 279 19.64 -20.63 -6.91
C HIS A 279 18.94 -20.29 -8.23
N THR A 280 18.79 -21.25 -9.15
CA THR A 280 18.06 -21.05 -10.41
C THR A 280 16.56 -21.05 -10.18
N GLU A 281 16.08 -21.98 -9.36
CA GLU A 281 14.66 -22.07 -9.05
C GLU A 281 14.19 -20.89 -8.19
N LEU A 282 15.02 -20.41 -7.26
CA LEU A 282 14.75 -19.19 -6.50
C LEU A 282 14.59 -17.98 -7.42
N TYR A 283 15.50 -17.78 -8.38
CA TYR A 283 15.42 -16.68 -9.35
C TYR A 283 14.12 -16.75 -10.16
N SER A 284 13.79 -17.92 -10.72
CA SER A 284 12.56 -18.13 -11.49
C SER A 284 11.31 -17.94 -10.63
N SER A 285 11.34 -18.35 -9.37
CA SER A 285 10.22 -18.17 -8.43
C SER A 285 9.97 -16.70 -8.13
N ILE A 286 11.03 -15.91 -7.90
CA ILE A 286 10.94 -14.45 -7.70
C ILE A 286 10.32 -13.79 -8.93
N MET A 287 10.84 -14.06 -10.13
CA MET A 287 10.35 -13.48 -11.38
C MET A 287 8.88 -13.82 -11.62
N LYS A 288 8.49 -15.09 -11.39
CA LYS A 288 7.10 -15.53 -11.51
C LYS A 288 6.18 -14.85 -10.50
N GLY A 289 6.57 -14.77 -9.23
CA GLY A 289 5.76 -14.16 -8.16
C GLY A 289 5.47 -12.67 -8.43
N VAL A 290 6.52 -11.91 -8.74
CA VAL A 290 6.40 -10.49 -9.10
C VAL A 290 5.57 -10.34 -10.39
N GLY A 291 5.82 -11.19 -11.39
CA GLY A 291 5.05 -11.22 -12.63
C GLY A 291 3.55 -11.45 -12.43
N GLU A 292 3.17 -12.39 -11.56
CA GLU A 292 1.76 -12.65 -11.25
C GLU A 292 1.05 -11.44 -10.62
N ARG A 293 1.75 -10.68 -9.76
CA ARG A 293 1.22 -9.42 -9.18
C ARG A 293 1.17 -8.28 -10.18
N HIS A 294 2.17 -8.17 -11.05
CA HIS A 294 2.26 -7.15 -12.10
C HIS A 294 1.25 -7.33 -13.25
N ARG A 295 0.60 -8.48 -13.35
CA ARG A 295 -0.41 -8.72 -14.40
C ARG A 295 -1.63 -7.79 -14.27
N THR A 296 -2.04 -7.25 -15.41
CA THR A 296 -3.29 -6.51 -15.62
C THR A 296 -4.19 -7.28 -16.60
N PRO A 297 -4.85 -8.38 -16.19
CA PRO A 297 -5.68 -9.21 -17.05
C PRO A 297 -6.60 -8.44 -18.01
N PHE A 298 -7.34 -7.45 -17.52
CA PHE A 298 -8.28 -6.72 -18.37
C PHE A 298 -7.57 -5.72 -19.29
N PHE A 299 -6.63 -4.92 -18.78
CA PHE A 299 -5.88 -3.98 -19.62
C PHE A 299 -5.05 -4.71 -20.69
N HIS A 300 -4.48 -5.86 -20.35
CA HIS A 300 -3.75 -6.70 -21.29
C HIS A 300 -4.70 -7.23 -22.38
N ALA A 301 -5.86 -7.78 -21.99
CA ALA A 301 -6.86 -8.25 -22.96
C ALA A 301 -7.32 -7.11 -23.89
N LEU A 302 -7.53 -5.91 -23.35
CA LEU A 302 -7.90 -4.72 -24.13
C LEU A 302 -6.81 -4.31 -25.13
N ARG A 303 -5.54 -4.35 -24.72
CA ARG A 303 -4.39 -4.08 -25.60
C ARG A 303 -4.27 -5.10 -26.72
N GLU A 304 -4.46 -6.39 -26.42
CA GLU A 304 -4.41 -7.45 -27.43
C GLU A 304 -5.57 -7.32 -28.42
N TYR A 305 -6.79 -7.04 -27.93
CA TYR A 305 -7.93 -6.72 -28.79
C TYR A 305 -7.62 -5.53 -29.73
N ALA A 306 -7.03 -4.46 -29.20
CA ALA A 306 -6.67 -3.28 -29.97
C ALA A 306 -5.63 -3.54 -31.08
N LYS A 307 -4.84 -4.63 -30.99
CA LYS A 307 -3.90 -5.05 -32.04
C LYS A 307 -4.54 -5.98 -33.08
N GLN A 308 -5.55 -6.74 -32.71
CA GLN A 308 -6.17 -7.72 -33.61
C GLN A 308 -6.86 -7.03 -34.80
N PRO A 309 -6.73 -7.53 -36.05
CA PRO A 309 -7.43 -6.98 -37.20
C PRO A 309 -8.88 -7.48 -37.22
N THR A 310 -9.79 -6.84 -36.48
CA THR A 310 -11.20 -7.23 -36.43
C THR A 310 -12.09 -6.32 -37.28
N GLY A 311 -12.96 -6.95 -38.07
CA GLY A 311 -14.04 -6.27 -38.78
C GLY A 311 -15.19 -5.97 -37.82
N VAL A 312 -15.34 -4.70 -37.43
CA VAL A 312 -16.43 -4.27 -36.56
C VAL A 312 -17.68 -4.00 -37.40
N PHE A 313 -18.73 -4.82 -37.21
CA PHE A 313 -20.08 -4.65 -37.75
C PHE A 313 -21.11 -4.28 -36.64
N HIS A 314 -20.62 -3.98 -35.44
CA HIS A 314 -21.42 -3.64 -34.26
C HIS A 314 -21.77 -2.14 -34.23
N ALA A 315 -22.69 -1.75 -33.34
CA ALA A 315 -23.27 -0.40 -33.17
C ALA A 315 -22.30 0.70 -32.67
N LEU A 316 -20.99 0.55 -32.85
CA LEU A 316 -19.97 1.53 -32.43
C LEU A 316 -19.26 2.12 -33.65
N PRO A 317 -19.80 3.19 -34.28
CA PRO A 317 -19.19 3.80 -35.47
C PRO A 317 -17.80 4.39 -35.20
N LEU A 318 -17.54 4.75 -33.94
CA LEU A 318 -16.26 5.26 -33.46
C LEU A 318 -15.18 4.19 -33.38
N ALA A 319 -15.56 2.92 -33.27
CA ALA A 319 -14.62 1.82 -33.07
C ALA A 319 -13.62 1.76 -34.22
N ARG A 320 -12.34 1.64 -33.85
CA ARG A 320 -11.19 1.66 -34.77
C ARG A 320 -11.08 2.96 -35.59
N GLY A 321 -11.68 4.05 -35.11
CA GLY A 321 -11.57 5.38 -35.71
C GLY A 321 -12.26 5.53 -37.07
N LYS A 322 -13.08 4.56 -37.53
CA LYS A 322 -13.65 4.55 -38.88
C LYS A 322 -14.48 5.80 -39.19
N SER A 323 -15.30 6.27 -38.25
CA SER A 323 -16.09 7.50 -38.42
C SER A 323 -15.25 8.78 -38.37
N ILE A 324 -14.08 8.75 -37.72
CA ILE A 324 -13.19 9.90 -37.59
C ILE A 324 -12.32 10.05 -38.83
N MET A 325 -11.65 8.97 -39.26
CA MET A 325 -10.67 9.01 -40.35
C MET A 325 -11.27 9.46 -41.68
N ASN A 326 -12.56 9.22 -41.90
CA ASN A 326 -13.27 9.59 -43.12
C ASN A 326 -14.01 10.94 -43.00
N SER A 327 -13.85 11.65 -41.89
CA SER A 327 -14.55 12.92 -41.66
C SER A 327 -13.63 14.12 -41.85
N ASN A 328 -14.13 15.12 -42.58
CA ASN A 328 -13.44 16.38 -42.80
C ASN A 328 -13.48 17.33 -41.58
N TRP A 329 -14.28 17.01 -40.55
CA TRP A 329 -14.59 17.94 -39.46
C TRP A 329 -14.06 17.51 -38.10
N ILE A 330 -13.84 16.21 -37.88
CA ILE A 330 -13.54 15.66 -36.54
C ILE A 330 -12.21 14.89 -36.49
N GLY A 331 -11.36 15.02 -37.51
CA GLY A 331 -10.04 14.37 -37.56
C GLY A 331 -9.08 14.84 -36.46
N ASP A 332 -9.27 16.07 -35.99
CA ASP A 332 -8.55 16.65 -34.85
C ASP A 332 -8.75 15.85 -33.54
N LEU A 333 -9.90 15.18 -33.37
CA LEU A 333 -10.16 14.28 -32.24
C LEU A 333 -9.15 13.13 -32.19
N GLN A 334 -8.80 12.55 -33.35
CA GLN A 334 -7.81 11.48 -33.42
C GLN A 334 -6.39 12.02 -33.18
N GLN A 335 -6.09 13.20 -33.70
CA GLN A 335 -4.79 13.84 -33.50
C GLN A 335 -4.54 14.14 -32.02
N PHE A 336 -5.57 14.58 -31.29
CA PHE A 336 -5.47 14.89 -29.87
C PHE A 336 -5.36 13.66 -28.98
N TYR A 337 -6.27 12.68 -29.12
CA TYR A 337 -6.31 11.51 -28.22
C TYR A 337 -5.39 10.36 -28.64
N GLY A 338 -4.98 10.32 -29.91
CA GLY A 338 -4.21 9.22 -30.49
C GLY A 338 -5.06 8.01 -30.87
N MET A 339 -4.54 7.20 -31.81
CA MET A 339 -5.30 6.10 -32.42
C MET A 339 -5.60 4.94 -31.45
N ASN A 340 -4.72 4.70 -30.47
CA ASN A 340 -4.87 3.59 -29.51
C ASN A 340 -6.17 3.66 -28.71
N LEU A 341 -6.67 4.86 -28.42
CA LEU A 341 -7.94 5.05 -27.72
C LEU A 341 -9.10 4.44 -28.52
N PHE A 342 -9.17 4.72 -29.81
CA PHE A 342 -10.23 4.25 -30.70
C PHE A 342 -10.05 2.80 -31.12
N MET A 343 -8.81 2.31 -31.17
CA MET A 343 -8.53 0.89 -31.42
C MET A 343 -8.95 -0.01 -30.25
N ALA A 344 -8.92 0.52 -29.03
CA ALA A 344 -9.42 -0.16 -27.84
C ALA A 344 -10.94 -0.02 -27.65
N GLU A 345 -11.64 0.79 -28.47
CA GLU A 345 -13.08 0.99 -28.35
C GLU A 345 -13.87 -0.23 -28.83
N THR A 346 -14.71 -0.78 -27.95
CA THR A 346 -15.41 -2.04 -28.15
C THR A 346 -16.54 -2.26 -27.13
N SER A 347 -17.27 -3.36 -27.27
CA SER A 347 -18.36 -3.79 -26.39
C SER A 347 -18.30 -5.29 -26.11
N ALA A 348 -18.91 -5.74 -25.00
CA ALA A 348 -19.03 -7.17 -24.67
C ALA A 348 -19.69 -7.99 -25.79
N THR A 349 -20.63 -7.39 -26.54
CA THR A 349 -21.33 -8.00 -27.66
C THR A 349 -20.48 -8.20 -28.91
N SER A 350 -19.35 -7.49 -29.04
CA SER A 350 -18.45 -7.64 -30.20
C SER A 350 -17.58 -8.91 -30.12
N GLY A 351 -17.65 -9.64 -29.00
CA GLY A 351 -16.87 -10.85 -28.73
C GLY A 351 -15.41 -10.53 -28.36
N GLY A 352 -14.77 -11.45 -27.64
CA GLY A 352 -13.35 -11.37 -27.29
C GLY A 352 -13.01 -10.60 -26.01
N LEU A 353 -13.97 -9.91 -25.38
CA LEU A 353 -13.80 -9.24 -24.09
C LEU A 353 -14.99 -9.52 -23.16
N ASP A 354 -14.69 -9.55 -21.86
CA ASP A 354 -15.60 -9.90 -20.77
C ASP A 354 -16.72 -8.86 -20.59
N SER A 355 -17.81 -9.25 -19.90
CA SER A 355 -18.91 -8.34 -19.54
C SER A 355 -18.70 -7.81 -18.13
N LEU A 356 -18.86 -6.50 -17.91
CA LEU A 356 -18.79 -5.94 -16.55
C LEU A 356 -19.98 -6.38 -15.69
N LEU A 357 -21.15 -6.60 -16.31
CA LEU A 357 -22.36 -6.98 -15.60
C LEU A 357 -22.34 -8.46 -15.20
N ASP A 358 -21.63 -9.31 -15.94
CA ASP A 358 -21.46 -10.73 -15.64
C ASP A 358 -20.01 -11.16 -15.95
N PRO A 359 -19.06 -10.83 -15.07
CA PRO A 359 -17.64 -11.04 -15.32
C PRO A 359 -17.25 -12.51 -15.13
N VAL A 360 -16.74 -13.15 -16.18
CA VAL A 360 -16.32 -14.56 -16.17
C VAL A 360 -14.86 -14.80 -16.54
N GLY A 361 -14.18 -13.80 -17.09
CA GLY A 361 -12.82 -13.89 -17.62
C GLY A 361 -11.89 -12.77 -17.11
N PRO A 362 -11.25 -11.98 -17.99
CA PRO A 362 -10.31 -10.94 -17.57
C PRO A 362 -10.83 -9.93 -16.55
N LEU A 363 -12.12 -9.57 -16.57
CA LEU A 363 -12.69 -8.65 -15.57
C LEU A 363 -12.81 -9.30 -14.21
N LYS A 364 -13.24 -10.57 -14.17
CA LYS A 364 -13.29 -11.35 -12.94
C LYS A 364 -11.92 -11.41 -12.28
N LEU A 365 -10.89 -11.78 -13.04
CA LEU A 365 -9.50 -11.82 -12.54
C LEU A 365 -9.02 -10.45 -12.06
N ALA A 366 -9.35 -9.37 -12.79
CA ALA A 366 -9.01 -8.01 -12.38
C ALA A 366 -9.66 -7.61 -11.05
N GLN A 367 -10.93 -7.97 -10.85
CA GLN A 367 -11.68 -7.75 -9.61
C GLN A 367 -11.14 -8.60 -8.45
N GLU A 368 -10.78 -9.86 -8.68
CA GLU A 368 -10.14 -10.74 -7.70
C GLU A 368 -8.78 -10.20 -7.27
N TYR A 369 -7.98 -9.70 -8.22
CA TYR A 369 -6.69 -9.09 -7.93
C TYR A 369 -6.85 -7.79 -7.14
N ALA A 370 -7.88 -6.99 -7.44
CA ALA A 370 -8.24 -5.83 -6.64
C ALA A 370 -8.68 -6.23 -5.22
N ALA A 371 -9.51 -7.27 -5.07
CA ALA A 371 -9.91 -7.79 -3.76
C ALA A 371 -8.68 -8.19 -2.92
N ARG A 372 -7.73 -8.90 -3.51
CA ARG A 372 -6.44 -9.23 -2.87
C ARG A 372 -5.67 -7.97 -2.44
N ALA A 373 -5.48 -7.01 -3.36
CA ALA A 373 -4.73 -5.78 -3.09
C ALA A 373 -5.33 -4.97 -1.93
N PHE A 374 -6.66 -4.83 -1.91
CA PHE A 374 -7.37 -4.05 -0.89
C PHE A 374 -7.75 -4.84 0.37
N GLY A 375 -7.44 -6.14 0.42
CA GLY A 375 -7.76 -7.01 1.56
C GLY A 375 -9.26 -7.27 1.73
N ALA A 376 -10.03 -7.22 0.63
CA ALA A 376 -11.45 -7.50 0.61
C ALA A 376 -11.72 -8.96 0.24
N ARG A 377 -12.90 -9.49 0.58
CA ARG A 377 -13.35 -10.81 0.09
C ARG A 377 -13.82 -10.75 -1.37
N ARG A 378 -14.42 -9.61 -1.75
CA ARG A 378 -14.85 -9.31 -3.13
C ARG A 378 -14.62 -7.84 -3.43
N THR A 379 -14.36 -7.51 -4.69
CA THR A 379 -14.29 -6.13 -5.17
C THR A 379 -15.09 -5.99 -6.46
N TYR A 380 -15.86 -4.90 -6.57
CA TYR A 380 -16.59 -4.54 -7.78
C TYR A 380 -16.02 -3.25 -8.36
N PHE A 381 -15.85 -3.21 -9.66
CA PHE A 381 -15.43 -2.00 -10.38
C PHE A 381 -16.65 -1.16 -10.76
N ALA A 382 -16.52 0.16 -10.75
CA ALA A 382 -17.59 1.06 -11.17
C ALA A 382 -17.04 2.16 -12.08
N THR A 383 -17.82 2.50 -13.10
CA THR A 383 -17.45 3.51 -14.12
C THR A 383 -18.18 4.83 -13.96
N ASN A 384 -18.90 5.03 -12.86
CA ASN A 384 -19.66 6.26 -12.60
C ASN A 384 -19.41 6.85 -11.18
N GLY A 385 -18.17 6.68 -10.70
CA GLY A 385 -17.62 7.23 -9.46
C GLY A 385 -18.20 6.62 -8.18
N THR A 386 -17.62 6.99 -7.03
CA THR A 386 -18.11 6.54 -5.72
C THR A 386 -19.54 6.98 -5.45
N SER A 387 -20.00 8.05 -6.11
CA SER A 387 -21.40 8.45 -6.09
C SER A 387 -22.35 7.32 -6.43
N THR A 388 -21.97 6.44 -7.36
CA THR A 388 -22.76 5.29 -7.79
C THR A 388 -22.52 4.09 -6.88
N CYS A 389 -21.27 3.85 -6.48
CA CYS A 389 -20.90 2.83 -5.49
C CYS A 389 -21.72 2.94 -4.20
N ASN A 390 -21.86 4.14 -3.65
CA ASN A 390 -22.63 4.37 -2.43
C ASN A 390 -24.10 3.97 -2.60
N LYS A 391 -24.70 4.28 -3.75
CA LYS A 391 -26.09 3.92 -4.04
C LYS A 391 -26.24 2.41 -4.19
N ILE A 392 -25.31 1.74 -4.87
CA ILE A 392 -25.29 0.28 -5.00
C ILE A 392 -25.29 -0.38 -3.63
N VAL A 393 -24.37 0.01 -2.74
CA VAL A 393 -24.28 -0.59 -1.40
C VAL A 393 -25.56 -0.33 -0.59
N VAL A 394 -26.09 0.90 -0.60
CA VAL A 394 -27.31 1.23 0.13
C VAL A 394 -28.51 0.46 -0.43
N GLN A 395 -28.73 0.49 -1.74
CA GLN A 395 -29.86 -0.20 -2.37
C GLN A 395 -29.80 -1.72 -2.19
N ALA A 396 -28.60 -2.31 -2.18
CA ALA A 396 -28.42 -3.74 -1.98
C ALA A 396 -28.79 -4.22 -0.56
N LEU A 397 -28.61 -3.36 0.46
CA LEU A 397 -28.60 -3.78 1.86
C LEU A 397 -29.74 -3.20 2.70
N ILE A 398 -30.40 -2.16 2.21
CA ILE A 398 -31.42 -1.41 2.94
C ILE A 398 -32.78 -1.63 2.29
N ARG A 399 -33.77 -1.97 3.12
CA ARG A 399 -35.17 -2.06 2.71
C ARG A 399 -35.92 -0.79 3.13
N PRO A 400 -37.09 -0.52 2.53
CA PRO A 400 -37.98 0.52 3.02
C PRO A 400 -38.21 0.36 4.53
N ASP A 401 -38.21 1.48 5.25
CA ASP A 401 -38.39 1.57 6.71
C ASP A 401 -37.26 1.04 7.60
N ASP A 402 -36.19 0.48 7.04
CA ASP A 402 -34.95 0.23 7.78
C ASP A 402 -34.32 1.58 8.21
N ILE A 403 -33.68 1.58 9.38
CA ILE A 403 -33.02 2.75 9.95
C ILE A 403 -31.53 2.71 9.63
N VAL A 404 -31.00 3.82 9.10
CA VAL A 404 -29.57 4.00 8.82
C VAL A 404 -29.05 5.16 9.65
N LEU A 405 -27.98 4.92 10.41
CA LEU A 405 -27.24 5.95 11.11
C LEU A 405 -26.21 6.55 10.16
N VAL A 406 -26.27 7.86 9.91
CA VAL A 406 -25.52 8.51 8.82
C VAL A 406 -24.75 9.68 9.35
N ASP A 407 -23.44 9.72 9.08
CA ASP A 407 -22.61 10.91 9.27
C ASP A 407 -23.27 12.13 8.60
N ARG A 408 -23.53 13.20 9.35
CA ARG A 408 -24.18 14.40 8.81
C ARG A 408 -23.31 15.11 7.76
N ASN A 409 -21.99 14.93 7.81
CA ASN A 409 -21.05 15.44 6.81
C ASN A 409 -20.81 14.44 5.67
N CYS A 410 -21.74 13.51 5.44
CA CYS A 410 -21.64 12.55 4.34
C CYS A 410 -21.77 13.21 2.96
N HIS A 411 -21.21 12.57 1.94
CA HIS A 411 -21.35 13.02 0.56
C HIS A 411 -22.79 12.90 0.06
N LYS A 412 -23.21 13.84 -0.82
CA LYS A 412 -24.58 13.92 -1.37
C LYS A 412 -25.14 12.62 -1.96
N SER A 413 -24.29 11.72 -2.43
CA SER A 413 -24.70 10.42 -2.98
C SER A 413 -25.38 9.52 -1.95
N HIS A 414 -25.02 9.64 -0.68
CA HIS A 414 -25.65 8.87 0.39
C HIS A 414 -27.10 9.29 0.59
N HIS A 415 -27.39 10.59 0.64
CA HIS A 415 -28.77 11.08 0.68
C HIS A 415 -29.60 10.53 -0.48
N TYR A 416 -29.05 10.55 -1.71
CA TYR A 416 -29.76 10.01 -2.87
C TYR A 416 -29.97 8.49 -2.78
N GLY A 417 -28.98 7.73 -2.31
CA GLY A 417 -29.11 6.29 -2.10
C GLY A 417 -30.18 5.95 -1.07
N LEU A 418 -30.22 6.69 0.04
CA LEU A 418 -31.19 6.49 1.12
C LEU A 418 -32.62 6.85 0.69
N VAL A 419 -32.78 7.92 -0.10
CA VAL A 419 -34.07 8.29 -0.70
C VAL A 419 -34.56 7.19 -1.66
N LEU A 420 -33.67 6.67 -2.53
CA LEU A 420 -34.02 5.60 -3.45
C LEU A 420 -34.38 4.29 -2.73
N ALA A 421 -33.75 4.01 -1.60
CA ALA A 421 -34.01 2.81 -0.79
C ALA A 421 -35.25 2.95 0.13
N GLY A 422 -35.83 4.14 0.29
CA GLY A 422 -36.92 4.39 1.24
C GLY A 422 -36.50 4.25 2.71
N ALA A 423 -35.24 4.56 3.01
CA ALA A 423 -34.65 4.41 4.34
C ALA A 423 -35.11 5.51 5.31
N GLN A 424 -35.22 5.15 6.59
CA GLN A 424 -35.35 6.11 7.69
C GLN A 424 -33.94 6.53 8.15
N VAL A 425 -33.68 7.83 8.22
CA VAL A 425 -32.32 8.34 8.44
C VAL A 425 -32.19 8.98 9.82
N ALA A 426 -31.18 8.54 10.57
CA ALA A 426 -30.73 9.19 11.79
C ALA A 426 -29.37 9.84 11.53
N TYR A 427 -29.35 11.18 11.41
CA TYR A 427 -28.10 11.90 11.21
C TYR A 427 -27.31 11.98 12.52
N LEU A 428 -26.00 11.74 12.41
CA LEU A 428 -25.04 11.81 13.49
C LEU A 428 -24.18 13.06 13.32
N ASP A 429 -24.18 13.93 14.32
CA ASP A 429 -23.43 15.19 14.27
C ASP A 429 -21.94 14.96 14.53
N SER A 430 -21.10 15.55 13.68
CA SER A 430 -19.65 15.67 13.89
C SER A 430 -19.33 16.79 14.88
N TYR A 431 -18.28 16.64 15.69
CA TYR A 431 -17.86 17.74 16.58
C TYR A 431 -17.28 18.92 15.77
N PRO A 432 -17.56 20.18 16.14
CA PRO A 432 -16.99 21.33 15.46
C PRO A 432 -15.50 21.53 15.82
N LEU A 433 -14.73 22.08 14.88
CA LEU A 433 -13.37 22.57 15.08
C LEU A 433 -13.34 24.06 14.73
N ASP A 434 -14.03 24.87 15.53
CA ASP A 434 -14.27 26.30 15.28
C ASP A 434 -13.01 27.11 14.96
N PRO A 435 -11.85 26.93 15.64
CA PRO A 435 -10.63 27.69 15.33
C PRO A 435 -10.12 27.50 13.89
N TYR A 436 -10.55 26.43 13.22
CA TYR A 436 -10.12 26.09 11.87
C TYR A 436 -11.26 26.13 10.84
N SER A 437 -12.50 26.48 11.26
CA SER A 437 -13.70 26.43 10.40
C SER A 437 -13.94 25.05 9.77
N MET A 438 -13.63 23.99 10.51
CA MET A 438 -13.72 22.61 10.04
C MET A 438 -14.69 21.79 10.89
N TYR A 439 -15.14 20.67 10.33
CA TYR A 439 -15.86 19.66 11.09
C TYR A 439 -14.96 18.47 11.39
N GLY A 440 -15.10 17.98 12.62
CA GLY A 440 -14.46 16.80 13.15
C GLY A 440 -15.06 15.49 12.61
N ALA A 441 -14.79 14.42 13.35
CA ALA A 441 -15.45 13.14 13.18
C ALA A 441 -16.75 13.06 14.02
N VAL A 442 -17.59 12.07 13.76
CA VAL A 442 -18.70 11.70 14.64
C VAL A 442 -18.13 11.07 15.92
N PRO A 443 -18.41 11.60 17.12
CA PRO A 443 -17.93 11.00 18.36
C PRO A 443 -18.50 9.60 18.58
N LEU A 444 -17.65 8.63 18.94
CA LEU A 444 -18.12 7.26 19.24
C LEU A 444 -19.18 7.23 20.35
N ARG A 445 -19.06 8.11 21.36
CA ARG A 445 -20.08 8.27 22.41
C ARG A 445 -21.45 8.61 21.81
N HIS A 446 -21.50 9.48 20.80
CA HIS A 446 -22.74 9.84 20.13
C HIS A 446 -23.33 8.66 19.35
N ILE A 447 -22.51 7.88 18.64
CA ILE A 447 -22.98 6.67 17.92
C ILE A 447 -23.58 5.65 18.91
N LYS A 448 -22.89 5.40 20.03
CA LYS A 448 -23.37 4.49 21.08
C LYS A 448 -24.68 4.98 21.69
N GLN A 449 -24.77 6.27 22.02
CA GLN A 449 -26.00 6.88 22.55
C GLN A 449 -27.18 6.63 21.60
N THR A 450 -27.01 6.92 20.31
CA THR A 450 -28.08 6.72 19.32
C THR A 450 -28.52 5.26 19.23
N LEU A 451 -27.59 4.30 19.29
CA LEU A 451 -27.92 2.87 19.33
C LEU A 451 -28.68 2.49 20.60
N LEU A 452 -28.31 3.04 21.76
CA LEU A 452 -29.00 2.83 23.04
C LEU A 452 -30.41 3.45 23.03
N ASP A 453 -30.57 4.63 22.43
CA ASP A 453 -31.89 5.27 22.26
C ASP A 453 -32.84 4.38 21.46
N TYR A 454 -32.37 3.79 20.35
CA TYR A 454 -33.15 2.83 19.59
C TYR A 454 -33.41 1.51 20.34
N ARG A 455 -32.47 1.08 21.20
CA ARG A 455 -32.67 -0.07 22.09
C ARG A 455 -33.81 0.19 23.07
N ARG A 456 -33.80 1.33 23.75
CA ARG A 456 -34.84 1.76 24.70
C ARG A 456 -36.19 1.93 24.02
N ALA A 457 -36.20 2.44 22.80
CA ALA A 457 -37.41 2.56 21.98
C ALA A 457 -37.91 1.23 21.39
N GLY A 458 -37.24 0.10 21.63
CA GLY A 458 -37.62 -1.22 21.10
C GLY A 458 -37.51 -1.33 19.58
N THR A 459 -36.75 -0.44 18.93
CA THR A 459 -36.64 -0.35 17.46
C THR A 459 -35.22 -0.60 16.95
N LEU A 460 -34.29 -1.01 17.82
CA LEU A 460 -32.90 -1.35 17.46
C LEU A 460 -32.80 -2.41 16.36
N ASN A 461 -33.75 -3.34 16.29
CA ASN A 461 -33.83 -4.36 15.23
C ASN A 461 -34.03 -3.76 13.83
N ARG A 462 -34.59 -2.55 13.73
CA ARG A 462 -34.73 -1.80 12.47
C ARG A 462 -33.44 -1.08 12.07
N VAL A 463 -32.51 -0.87 13.00
CA VAL A 463 -31.19 -0.27 12.68
C VAL A 463 -30.36 -1.30 11.92
N ARG A 464 -30.07 -1.00 10.65
CA ARG A 464 -29.35 -1.90 9.75
C ARG A 464 -27.92 -1.52 9.52
N MET A 465 -27.65 -0.24 9.33
CA MET A 465 -26.36 0.23 8.86
C MET A 465 -25.93 1.49 9.62
N VAL A 466 -24.63 1.58 9.85
CA VAL A 466 -23.94 2.83 10.16
C VAL A 466 -23.05 3.20 8.98
N LEU A 467 -23.14 4.45 8.57
CA LEU A 467 -22.49 5.01 7.40
C LEU A 467 -21.64 6.21 7.83
N LEU A 468 -20.32 6.07 7.68
CA LEU A 468 -19.35 7.08 8.13
C LEU A 468 -18.36 7.42 7.02
N THR A 469 -17.99 8.70 6.92
CA THR A 469 -16.98 9.19 5.97
C THR A 469 -15.59 9.03 6.58
N ASN A 470 -14.74 8.16 6.02
CA ASN A 470 -13.40 7.91 6.57
C ASN A 470 -12.31 7.93 5.49
N CYS A 471 -11.32 8.81 5.53
CA CYS A 471 -11.19 9.95 6.43
C CYS A 471 -12.25 11.03 6.14
N THR A 472 -12.38 11.99 7.06
CA THR A 472 -13.09 13.24 6.75
C THR A 472 -12.40 13.97 5.59
N PHE A 473 -13.07 14.95 4.99
CA PHE A 473 -12.50 15.76 3.90
C PHE A 473 -11.14 16.37 4.29
N ASP A 474 -11.03 16.78 5.55
CA ASP A 474 -9.86 17.41 6.13
C ASP A 474 -8.77 16.45 6.62
N GLY A 475 -8.97 15.13 6.47
CA GLY A 475 -7.97 14.12 6.82
C GLY A 475 -8.03 13.62 8.27
N LEU A 476 -9.14 13.81 8.99
CA LEU A 476 -9.35 13.16 10.29
C LEU A 476 -9.74 11.70 10.06
N VAL A 477 -8.99 10.79 10.68
CA VAL A 477 -9.11 9.35 10.48
C VAL A 477 -9.73 8.69 11.71
N TYR A 478 -10.76 7.87 11.51
CA TYR A 478 -11.40 7.14 12.61
C TYR A 478 -10.49 6.05 13.15
N ASN A 479 -10.61 5.75 14.45
CA ASN A 479 -10.23 4.44 14.96
C ASN A 479 -11.31 3.41 14.58
N VAL A 480 -11.24 2.92 13.34
CA VAL A 480 -12.22 2.02 12.73
C VAL A 480 -12.46 0.76 13.58
N GLU A 481 -11.39 0.15 14.09
CA GLU A 481 -11.46 -1.00 15.00
C GLU A 481 -12.32 -0.70 16.22
N ARG A 482 -12.04 0.39 16.93
CA ARG A 482 -12.76 0.74 18.14
C ARG A 482 -14.23 1.04 17.86
N VAL A 483 -14.51 1.79 16.79
CA VAL A 483 -15.89 2.11 16.40
C VAL A 483 -16.68 0.83 16.12
N MET A 484 -16.12 -0.07 15.32
CA MET A 484 -16.79 -1.31 14.95
C MET A 484 -17.01 -2.22 16.17
N MET A 485 -15.98 -2.42 16.99
CA MET A 485 -16.07 -3.27 18.19
C MET A 485 -17.17 -2.80 19.15
N GLU A 486 -17.17 -1.51 19.51
CA GLU A 486 -18.12 -1.00 20.49
C GLU A 486 -19.55 -0.94 19.94
N CYS A 487 -19.73 -0.67 18.65
CA CYS A 487 -21.05 -0.72 18.02
C CYS A 487 -21.58 -2.16 17.92
N LEU A 488 -20.73 -3.13 17.56
CA LEU A 488 -21.10 -4.54 17.50
C LEU A 488 -21.44 -5.12 18.88
N ALA A 489 -20.86 -4.59 19.96
CA ALA A 489 -21.24 -4.97 21.31
C ALA A 489 -22.69 -4.57 21.64
N ILE A 490 -23.17 -3.46 21.07
CA ILE A 490 -24.55 -2.98 21.25
C ILE A 490 -25.51 -3.65 20.26
N LYS A 491 -25.09 -3.79 19.00
CA LYS A 491 -25.87 -4.35 17.89
C LYS A 491 -25.01 -5.34 17.09
N PRO A 492 -25.05 -6.65 17.43
CA PRO A 492 -24.11 -7.65 16.89
C PRO A 492 -24.16 -7.86 15.37
N ASP A 493 -25.25 -7.53 14.70
CA ASP A 493 -25.45 -7.70 13.26
C ASP A 493 -25.44 -6.36 12.48
N LEU A 494 -24.90 -5.29 13.08
CA LEU A 494 -24.79 -3.97 12.43
C LEU A 494 -23.88 -4.02 11.19
N ILE A 495 -24.35 -3.44 10.09
CA ILE A 495 -23.58 -3.29 8.85
C ILE A 495 -22.80 -1.97 8.89
N PHE A 496 -21.54 -1.99 8.47
CA PHE A 496 -20.71 -0.79 8.36
C PHE A 496 -20.48 -0.44 6.89
N LEU A 497 -20.83 0.78 6.49
CA LEU A 497 -20.40 1.37 5.23
C LEU A 497 -19.39 2.49 5.53
N TRP A 498 -18.13 2.23 5.23
CA TRP A 498 -17.05 3.21 5.29
C TRP A 498 -16.90 3.89 3.92
N ASP A 499 -17.33 5.15 3.81
CA ASP A 499 -17.04 5.94 2.62
C ASP A 499 -15.59 6.39 2.64
N GLU A 500 -14.74 5.59 2.01
CA GLU A 500 -13.30 5.79 1.90
C GLU A 500 -12.89 6.44 0.58
N ALA A 501 -13.75 7.29 0.00
CA ALA A 501 -13.49 7.95 -1.27
C ALA A 501 -12.18 8.77 -1.29
N TRP A 502 -11.83 9.39 -0.16
CA TRP A 502 -10.59 10.17 0.03
C TRP A 502 -9.42 9.34 0.56
N PHE A 503 -9.60 8.03 0.79
CA PHE A 503 -8.69 7.23 1.60
C PHE A 503 -8.29 5.90 0.95
N ALA A 504 -8.41 5.80 -0.39
CA ALA A 504 -8.14 4.57 -1.12
C ALA A 504 -6.68 4.10 -0.98
N PHE A 505 -5.72 5.03 -0.92
CA PHE A 505 -4.30 4.72 -0.73
C PHE A 505 -3.95 4.14 0.66
N ALA A 506 -4.84 4.27 1.65
CA ALA A 506 -4.55 3.97 3.04
C ALA A 506 -4.11 2.51 3.27
N ARG A 507 -4.66 1.57 2.51
CA ARG A 507 -4.29 0.15 2.60
C ARG A 507 -2.80 -0.08 2.29
N CYS A 508 -2.21 0.72 1.42
CA CYS A 508 -0.84 0.55 0.94
C CYS A 508 0.22 0.96 1.99
N HIS A 509 -0.18 1.68 3.05
CA HIS A 509 0.75 2.16 4.07
C HIS A 509 0.40 1.57 5.45
N PRO A 510 1.35 0.95 6.18
CA PRO A 510 1.06 0.23 7.43
C PRO A 510 0.36 1.09 8.49
N ILE A 511 0.77 2.36 8.64
CA ILE A 511 0.15 3.31 9.60
C ILE A 511 -1.34 3.52 9.32
N TYR A 512 -1.73 3.67 8.05
CA TYR A 512 -3.11 3.96 7.66
C TYR A 512 -3.94 2.68 7.44
N ARG A 513 -3.28 1.56 7.11
CA ARG A 513 -3.93 0.27 6.85
C ARG A 513 -4.82 -0.16 8.00
N GLN A 514 -4.34 -0.07 9.23
CA GLN A 514 -5.12 -0.39 10.44
C GLN A 514 -6.34 0.53 10.67
N ARG A 515 -6.47 1.61 9.89
CA ARG A 515 -7.57 2.57 9.94
C ARG A 515 -8.53 2.43 8.77
N THR A 516 -8.47 1.33 8.01
CA THR A 516 -9.43 1.04 6.93
C THR A 516 -10.47 0.01 7.36
N GLY A 517 -11.64 0.08 6.73
CA GLY A 517 -12.73 -0.86 6.92
C GLY A 517 -12.31 -2.30 6.63
N MET A 518 -11.62 -2.54 5.51
CA MET A 518 -11.22 -3.90 5.11
C MET A 518 -10.18 -4.53 6.05
N ALA A 519 -9.19 -3.76 6.51
CA ALA A 519 -8.20 -4.27 7.45
C ALA A 519 -8.84 -4.63 8.79
N THR A 520 -9.74 -3.77 9.27
CA THR A 520 -10.47 -4.01 10.51
C THR A 520 -11.40 -5.22 10.38
N ALA A 521 -12.08 -5.37 9.23
CA ALA A 521 -12.96 -6.51 9.00
C ALA A 521 -12.20 -7.85 9.07
N LYS A 522 -11.00 -7.90 8.47
CA LYS A 522 -10.09 -9.06 8.61
C LYS A 522 -9.71 -9.31 10.06
N LEU A 523 -9.25 -8.27 10.77
CA LEU A 523 -8.86 -8.36 12.18
C LEU A 523 -10.00 -8.89 13.06
N LEU A 524 -11.22 -8.39 12.87
CA LEU A 524 -12.37 -8.85 13.66
C LEU A 524 -12.74 -10.30 13.35
N ALA A 525 -12.68 -10.70 12.09
CA ALA A 525 -12.94 -12.09 11.70
C ALA A 525 -11.93 -13.06 12.33
N GLU A 526 -10.66 -12.68 12.43
CA GLU A 526 -9.62 -13.45 13.12
C GLU A 526 -9.85 -13.47 14.65
N ARG A 527 -10.19 -12.33 15.25
CA ARG A 527 -10.49 -12.25 16.70
C ARG A 527 -11.70 -13.08 17.12
N MET A 528 -12.70 -13.22 16.27
CA MET A 528 -13.89 -14.04 16.58
C MET A 528 -13.56 -15.50 16.89
N VAL A 529 -12.49 -16.03 16.29
CA VAL A 529 -12.07 -17.42 16.46
C VAL A 529 -10.87 -17.57 17.40
N ASP A 530 -10.33 -16.45 17.92
CA ASP A 530 -9.21 -16.43 18.84
C ASP A 530 -9.65 -16.87 20.25
N PRO A 531 -9.11 -17.98 20.79
CA PRO A 531 -9.42 -18.43 22.15
C PRO A 531 -9.07 -17.40 23.23
N GLU A 532 -8.05 -16.56 23.00
CA GLU A 532 -7.62 -15.56 23.97
C GLU A 532 -8.63 -14.40 24.04
N TYR A 533 -9.14 -13.96 22.88
CA TYR A 533 -10.23 -13.00 22.84
C TYR A 533 -11.50 -13.55 23.53
N ALA A 534 -11.81 -14.84 23.36
CA ALA A 534 -12.94 -15.46 24.04
C ALA A 534 -12.81 -15.41 25.57
N LYS A 535 -11.60 -15.62 26.12
CA LYS A 535 -11.34 -15.44 27.56
C LYS A 535 -11.47 -13.99 28.00
N GLN A 536 -10.92 -13.05 27.22
CA GLN A 536 -11.04 -11.61 27.51
C GLN A 536 -12.49 -11.16 27.55
N HIS A 537 -13.32 -11.61 26.60
CA HIS A 537 -14.75 -11.32 26.60
C HIS A 537 -15.46 -11.97 27.79
N ALA A 538 -15.12 -13.21 28.17
CA ALA A 538 -15.71 -13.86 29.35
C ALA A 538 -15.43 -13.07 30.63
N ALA A 539 -14.17 -12.66 30.84
CA ALA A 539 -13.81 -11.81 31.99
C ALA A 539 -14.52 -10.45 31.96
N PHE A 540 -14.66 -9.84 30.78
CA PHE A 540 -15.44 -8.62 30.61
C PHE A 540 -16.91 -8.82 30.99
N ALA A 541 -17.55 -9.88 30.50
CA ALA A 541 -18.95 -10.20 30.77
C ALA A 541 -19.22 -10.49 32.26
N GLU A 542 -18.26 -11.09 32.98
CA GLU A 542 -18.36 -11.24 34.44
C GLU A 542 -18.36 -9.90 35.19
N SER A 543 -17.61 -8.90 34.67
CA SER A 543 -17.52 -7.56 35.27
C SER A 543 -18.60 -6.56 34.79
N PHE A 544 -19.29 -6.90 33.70
CA PHE A 544 -20.26 -6.04 33.00
C PHE A 544 -21.59 -6.79 32.84
N ASP A 545 -22.31 -6.90 33.95
CA ASP A 545 -23.57 -7.63 34.11
C ASP A 545 -24.78 -6.91 33.47
N ASP A 546 -25.96 -7.54 33.53
CA ASP A 546 -27.19 -6.97 32.96
C ASP A 546 -27.54 -5.60 33.58
N ALA A 547 -27.28 -5.41 34.88
CA ALA A 547 -27.46 -4.11 35.53
C ALA A 547 -26.51 -3.03 34.97
N ALA A 548 -25.29 -3.40 34.56
CA ALA A 548 -24.39 -2.49 33.85
C ALA A 548 -24.90 -2.09 32.46
N TRP A 549 -25.66 -2.97 31.79
CA TRP A 549 -26.29 -2.68 30.50
C TRP A 549 -27.52 -1.78 30.59
N ASP A 550 -28.15 -1.70 31.76
CA ASP A 550 -29.29 -0.80 32.05
C ASP A 550 -28.84 0.64 32.42
N ASP A 551 -27.55 0.85 32.69
CA ASP A 551 -26.96 2.17 32.96
C ASP A 551 -26.25 2.72 31.71
N ASP A 552 -26.96 3.58 30.97
CA ASP A 552 -26.45 4.20 29.74
C ASP A 552 -25.12 4.94 29.96
N ASP A 553 -24.95 5.67 31.08
CA ASP A 553 -23.73 6.42 31.33
C ASP A 553 -22.53 5.49 31.55
N ARG A 554 -22.75 4.38 32.25
CA ARG A 554 -21.75 3.31 32.41
C ARG A 554 -21.42 2.65 31.07
N VAL A 555 -22.42 2.33 30.24
CA VAL A 555 -22.19 1.76 28.89
C VAL A 555 -21.37 2.72 28.03
N LEU A 556 -21.70 4.01 28.03
CA LEU A 556 -21.04 5.03 27.22
C LEU A 556 -19.59 5.27 27.66
N ALA A 557 -19.31 5.23 28.96
CA ALA A 557 -17.96 5.41 29.52
C ALA A 557 -17.05 4.17 29.34
N THR A 558 -17.63 2.99 29.14
CA THR A 558 -16.90 1.73 29.07
C THR A 558 -16.46 1.39 27.64
N ARG A 559 -15.24 0.87 27.48
CA ARG A 559 -14.79 0.26 26.22
C ARG A 559 -15.43 -1.12 26.08
N LEU A 560 -16.47 -1.22 25.26
CA LEU A 560 -17.24 -2.45 25.12
C LEU A 560 -16.50 -3.51 24.28
N LEU A 561 -16.71 -4.78 24.63
CA LEU A 561 -16.23 -5.94 23.87
C LEU A 561 -17.42 -6.72 23.31
N PRO A 562 -17.52 -6.93 21.98
CA PRO A 562 -18.59 -7.71 21.38
C PRO A 562 -18.43 -9.20 21.68
N ASP A 563 -19.56 -9.88 21.87
CA ASP A 563 -19.62 -11.34 22.02
C ASP A 563 -19.13 -12.03 20.73
N PRO A 564 -18.01 -12.78 20.77
CA PRO A 564 -17.45 -13.43 19.59
C PRO A 564 -18.42 -14.44 18.95
N LYS A 565 -19.37 -14.99 19.72
CA LYS A 565 -20.36 -15.95 19.19
C LYS A 565 -21.53 -15.28 18.50
N LYS A 566 -21.82 -14.01 18.82
CA LYS A 566 -22.98 -13.27 18.29
C LYS A 566 -22.59 -12.27 17.20
N MET A 567 -21.41 -11.66 17.28
CA MET A 567 -21.04 -10.60 16.35
C MET A 567 -21.01 -11.11 14.90
N ARG A 568 -21.44 -10.26 13.96
CA ARG A 568 -21.32 -10.50 12.53
C ARG A 568 -20.48 -9.41 11.88
N VAL A 569 -19.38 -9.78 11.21
CA VAL A 569 -18.53 -8.84 10.48
C VAL A 569 -19.10 -8.60 9.09
N ARG A 570 -19.79 -7.46 8.93
CA ARG A 570 -20.43 -7.04 7.68
C ARG A 570 -19.99 -5.62 7.33
N VAL A 571 -18.98 -5.50 6.47
CA VAL A 571 -18.25 -4.26 6.20
C VAL A 571 -18.14 -4.02 4.71
N TYR A 572 -18.46 -2.80 4.30
CA TYR A 572 -18.38 -2.32 2.94
C TYR A 572 -17.51 -1.06 2.94
N ALA A 573 -16.64 -0.93 1.95
CA ALA A 573 -15.86 0.29 1.74
C ALA A 573 -15.95 0.73 0.29
N THR A 574 -16.03 2.04 0.05
CA THR A 574 -16.15 2.60 -1.30
C THR A 574 -15.02 3.56 -1.59
N HIS A 575 -14.27 3.33 -2.66
CA HIS A 575 -13.09 4.12 -3.02
C HIS A 575 -13.32 4.91 -4.29
N SER A 576 -12.95 6.19 -4.29
CA SER A 576 -12.80 6.96 -5.53
C SER A 576 -11.36 6.79 -5.99
N THR A 577 -11.10 5.73 -6.76
CA THR A 577 -9.74 5.43 -7.23
C THR A 577 -9.14 6.64 -7.94
N HIS A 578 -9.92 7.35 -8.76
CA HIS A 578 -9.48 8.55 -9.48
C HIS A 578 -9.18 9.78 -8.61
N LYS A 579 -9.48 9.77 -7.31
CA LYS A 579 -9.17 10.90 -6.40
C LYS A 579 -7.78 10.76 -5.79
N THR A 580 -7.44 9.56 -5.35
CA THR A 580 -6.25 9.34 -4.52
C THR A 580 -5.35 8.19 -4.97
N LEU A 581 -5.71 7.55 -6.08
CA LEU A 581 -4.93 6.54 -6.78
C LEU A 581 -4.95 6.84 -8.29
N THR A 582 -4.33 5.97 -9.08
CA THR A 582 -4.26 6.12 -10.54
C THR A 582 -5.49 5.51 -11.20
N SER A 583 -6.37 6.35 -11.75
CA SER A 583 -7.51 5.93 -12.57
C SER A 583 -8.04 7.12 -13.36
N LEU A 584 -8.68 6.87 -14.51
CA LEU A 584 -9.50 7.88 -15.18
C LEU A 584 -10.65 8.32 -14.26
N ARG A 585 -11.10 9.57 -14.43
CA ARG A 585 -12.27 10.12 -13.71
C ARG A 585 -13.45 9.16 -13.84
N GLN A 586 -14.27 9.11 -12.78
CA GLN A 586 -15.36 8.14 -12.58
C GLN A 586 -14.92 6.71 -12.26
N GLY A 587 -13.65 6.34 -12.37
CA GLY A 587 -13.20 5.03 -11.88
C GLY A 587 -13.31 4.93 -10.36
N SER A 588 -14.00 3.89 -9.88
CA SER A 588 -14.26 3.65 -8.48
C SER A 588 -14.36 2.15 -8.19
N MET A 589 -14.18 1.78 -6.92
CA MET A 589 -14.28 0.39 -6.46
C MET A 589 -15.20 0.28 -5.24
N ILE A 590 -15.91 -0.84 -5.14
CA ILE A 590 -16.62 -1.27 -3.93
C ILE A 590 -15.86 -2.47 -3.37
N HIS A 591 -15.47 -2.42 -2.11
CA HIS A 591 -14.82 -3.52 -1.40
C HIS A 591 -15.76 -4.11 -0.38
N VAL A 592 -15.87 -5.44 -0.39
CA VAL A 592 -16.84 -6.18 0.42
C VAL A 592 -16.11 -7.15 1.33
N TRP A 593 -16.38 -7.02 2.62
CA TRP A 593 -16.12 -8.03 3.65
C TRP A 593 -17.41 -8.28 4.43
N ASP A 594 -18.29 -9.08 3.86
CA ASP A 594 -19.52 -9.50 4.53
C ASP A 594 -19.50 -11.03 4.69
N GLN A 595 -19.48 -11.47 5.96
CA GLN A 595 -19.51 -12.89 6.29
C GLN A 595 -20.83 -13.57 5.92
N ASP A 596 -21.90 -12.81 5.76
CA ASP A 596 -23.23 -13.25 5.36
C ASP A 596 -23.49 -13.01 3.86
N PHE A 597 -22.50 -12.56 3.09
CA PHE A 597 -22.74 -12.07 1.72
C PHE A 597 -23.44 -13.10 0.83
N LYS A 598 -22.91 -14.33 0.79
CA LYS A 598 -23.39 -15.38 -0.12
C LYS A 598 -24.86 -15.72 0.12
N ASP A 599 -25.26 -15.78 1.39
CA ASP A 599 -26.59 -16.26 1.77
C ASP A 599 -27.62 -15.13 1.92
N LYS A 600 -27.18 -13.87 2.11
CA LYS A 600 -28.08 -12.76 2.44
C LYS A 600 -28.00 -11.54 1.54
N ALA A 601 -26.91 -11.33 0.80
CA ALA A 601 -26.67 -10.08 0.08
C ALA A 601 -26.29 -10.24 -1.39
N GLU A 602 -25.75 -11.37 -1.82
CA GLU A 602 -25.13 -11.53 -3.16
C GLU A 602 -26.10 -11.20 -4.30
N GLU A 603 -27.31 -11.77 -4.28
CA GLU A 603 -28.32 -11.54 -5.31
C GLU A 603 -28.80 -10.08 -5.33
N ALA A 604 -29.21 -9.54 -4.17
CA ALA A 604 -29.64 -8.15 -4.06
C ALA A 604 -28.53 -7.15 -4.44
N PHE A 605 -27.27 -7.49 -4.14
CA PHE A 605 -26.11 -6.69 -4.50
C PHE A 605 -25.85 -6.73 -6.00
N HIS A 606 -25.97 -7.90 -6.63
CA HIS A 606 -25.84 -8.04 -8.07
C HIS A 606 -26.92 -7.22 -8.82
N GLU A 607 -28.18 -7.30 -8.39
CA GLU A 607 -29.28 -6.52 -8.97
C GLU A 607 -29.09 -5.00 -8.78
N ALA A 608 -28.68 -4.57 -7.58
CA ALA A 608 -28.36 -3.16 -7.32
C ALA A 608 -27.16 -2.69 -8.17
N TYR A 609 -26.15 -3.54 -8.36
CA TYR A 609 -25.00 -3.26 -9.20
C TYR A 609 -25.42 -3.09 -10.66
N MET A 610 -26.27 -3.97 -11.20
CA MET A 610 -26.81 -3.85 -12.55
C MET A 610 -27.70 -2.62 -12.74
N THR A 611 -28.56 -2.32 -11.76
CA THR A 611 -29.46 -1.14 -11.77
C THR A 611 -28.70 0.17 -11.96
N HIS A 612 -27.48 0.23 -11.43
CA HIS A 612 -26.67 1.44 -11.40
C HIS A 612 -25.50 1.45 -12.38
N THR A 613 -25.28 0.35 -13.11
CA THR A 613 -24.18 0.21 -14.08
C THR A 613 -24.73 0.27 -15.49
N SER A 614 -24.07 1.04 -16.36
CA SER A 614 -24.42 1.10 -17.78
C SER A 614 -24.24 -0.27 -18.43
N THR A 615 -25.18 -0.68 -19.30
CA THR A 615 -25.03 -1.86 -20.17
C THR A 615 -23.92 -1.69 -21.22
N SER A 616 -23.43 -0.45 -21.38
CA SER A 616 -22.29 -0.10 -22.23
C SER A 616 -21.25 0.67 -21.37
N PRO A 617 -20.52 -0.02 -20.49
CA PRO A 617 -19.56 0.64 -19.60
C PRO A 617 -18.30 1.02 -20.38
N ASN A 618 -17.61 2.07 -19.94
CA ASN A 618 -16.40 2.55 -20.60
C ASN A 618 -15.19 1.68 -20.24
N TYR A 619 -14.64 0.96 -21.23
CA TYR A 619 -13.55 -0.01 -21.01
C TYR A 619 -12.22 0.67 -20.68
N GLN A 620 -12.01 1.92 -21.10
CA GLN A 620 -10.82 2.68 -20.77
C GLN A 620 -10.79 3.04 -19.27
N ILE A 621 -11.95 3.40 -18.69
CA ILE A 621 -12.07 3.59 -17.24
C ILE A 621 -11.79 2.27 -16.51
N ILE A 622 -12.35 1.16 -16.97
CA ILE A 622 -12.14 -0.15 -16.33
C ILE A 622 -10.66 -0.58 -16.43
N ALA A 623 -10.05 -0.42 -17.60
CA ALA A 623 -8.62 -0.68 -17.78
C ALA A 623 -7.75 0.19 -16.86
N SER A 624 -8.13 1.45 -16.65
CA SER A 624 -7.42 2.32 -15.72
C SER A 624 -7.55 1.87 -14.25
N LEU A 625 -8.67 1.22 -13.88
CA LEU A 625 -8.82 0.58 -12.56
C LEU A 625 -7.94 -0.67 -12.42
N ASP A 626 -7.86 -1.49 -13.47
CA ASP A 626 -7.01 -2.69 -13.52
C ASP A 626 -5.51 -2.33 -13.47
N VAL A 627 -5.13 -1.24 -14.13
CA VAL A 627 -3.77 -0.68 -14.04
C VAL A 627 -3.53 -0.02 -12.69
N GLY A 628 -4.50 0.71 -12.15
CA GLY A 628 -4.36 1.43 -10.88
C GLY A 628 -4.26 0.53 -9.65
N ARG A 629 -4.81 -0.69 -9.71
CA ARG A 629 -4.63 -1.70 -8.64
C ARG A 629 -3.27 -2.39 -8.67
N ARG A 630 -2.60 -2.38 -9.82
CA ARG A 630 -1.25 -2.93 -9.99
C ARG A 630 -0.28 -1.92 -9.45
#